data_AF-A0A7C4Y782-F1
#
_entry.id   AF-A0A7C4Y782-F1
#
_cell.length_a   1.000
_cell.length_b   1.000
_cell.length_c   1.000
_cell.angle_alpha   90.00
_cell.angle_beta   90.00
_cell.angle_gamma   90.00
#
_symmetry.space_group_name_H-M   'P 1'
#
loop_
_entity.id
_entity.type
_entity.pdbx_description
1 polymer ?
#
loop_
_entity_poly.entity_id
_entity_poly.type
_entity_poly.pdbx_seq_one_letter_code
_entity_poly.pdbx_strand_id
1 'polypeptide(L)'
;MTHAFSPESARPPAPSPWTLMIPGICGIALAALLMQFRDTITVANTIVRDIADIARFVLLLAGIAGAGLAIVRQPRSPFLIGLSAIAALLCSYAVEPGWDAIRMPFRVLAVVAAMGAVLVALPTRFQRAALSVAIVFHFGGILTAITTVPPPTGGGAPWLPSQLWARVYRPYLQFMYLSNAYHFYSPDPGPATVIWARIEYSDDSYRWVIVPNREEHMKDPFALTYYRRLCMAESTNQLVPVNAITPVMAQQRAEAGRRIGIPEPLDIERIIPTAPQHRVPTDYSAMMISSYARFLFRAYPHENPAVPVRAVKVYRVVHLMVSPEQLVHGTEPTDHSLYLPYFQGEFNRDGKLTNPNDPFLYWLLPILRFPKAVPTASEQFEFINYAEIHGNRKQIRSSE
;
A
#
# COMPACT_ATOMS: atom_id res chain seq x y z
N MET A 1 -47.08 43.27 -28.69
CA MET A 1 -46.33 42.16 -28.04
C MET A 1 -45.24 41.70 -29.00
N THR A 2 -44.04 42.24 -28.84
CA THR A 2 -42.87 41.92 -29.65
C THR A 2 -42.23 40.65 -29.09
N HIS A 3 -42.35 39.53 -29.81
CA HIS A 3 -41.53 38.34 -29.56
C HIS A 3 -40.08 38.73 -29.89
N ALA A 4 -39.31 39.07 -28.87
CA ALA A 4 -37.86 39.19 -28.98
C ALA A 4 -37.32 37.84 -29.48
N PHE A 5 -36.69 37.84 -30.65
CA PHE A 5 -35.97 36.70 -31.19
C PHE A 5 -34.92 36.28 -30.14
N SER A 6 -35.11 35.10 -29.55
CA SER A 6 -34.08 34.49 -28.69
C SER A 6 -32.81 34.30 -29.54
N PRO A 7 -31.64 34.81 -29.12
CA PRO A 7 -30.38 34.63 -29.83
C PRO A 7 -29.91 33.16 -29.93
N GLU A 8 -30.70 32.19 -29.45
CA GLU A 8 -30.44 30.76 -29.63
C GLU A 8 -30.57 30.27 -31.08
N SER A 9 -31.27 30.98 -31.96
CA SER A 9 -31.48 30.53 -33.35
C SER A 9 -30.25 30.66 -34.27
N ALA A 10 -29.13 31.21 -33.78
CA ALA A 10 -27.94 31.48 -34.60
C ALA A 10 -26.80 30.44 -34.43
N ARG A 11 -26.96 29.40 -33.60
CA ARG A 11 -25.92 28.38 -33.46
C ARG A 11 -25.98 27.39 -34.62
N PRO A 12 -24.88 27.17 -35.36
CA PRO A 12 -24.86 26.13 -36.39
C PRO A 12 -25.18 24.76 -35.77
N PRO A 13 -25.86 23.86 -36.50
CA PRO A 13 -26.16 22.54 -35.98
C PRO A 13 -24.87 21.84 -35.57
N ALA A 14 -24.86 21.25 -34.38
CA ALA A 14 -23.70 20.50 -33.91
C ALA A 14 -23.40 19.37 -34.92
N PRO A 15 -22.12 19.14 -35.26
CA PRO A 15 -21.78 18.08 -36.19
C PRO A 15 -22.25 16.72 -35.64
N SER A 16 -22.73 15.87 -36.55
CA SER A 16 -23.15 14.49 -36.25
C SER A 16 -22.07 13.76 -35.44
N PRO A 17 -22.40 13.01 -34.38
CA PRO A 17 -21.41 12.29 -33.57
C PRO A 17 -20.60 11.27 -34.40
N TRP A 18 -21.16 10.80 -35.52
CA TRP A 18 -20.51 9.87 -36.45
C TRP A 18 -19.29 10.47 -37.14
N THR A 19 -19.25 11.79 -37.37
CA THR A 19 -18.07 12.45 -37.97
C THR A 19 -16.89 12.51 -37.01
N LEU A 20 -17.11 12.27 -35.71
CA LEU A 20 -16.06 12.14 -34.70
C LEU A 20 -15.71 10.67 -34.42
N MET A 21 -16.72 9.81 -34.31
CA MET A 21 -16.54 8.40 -33.95
C MET A 21 -15.76 7.62 -35.01
N ILE A 22 -16.14 7.74 -36.29
CA ILE A 22 -15.54 6.93 -37.36
C ILE A 22 -14.06 7.28 -37.55
N PRO A 23 -13.65 8.55 -37.75
CA PRO A 23 -12.23 8.88 -37.83
C PRO A 23 -11.46 8.52 -36.56
N GLY A 24 -12.11 8.64 -35.39
CA GLY A 24 -11.48 8.30 -34.11
C GLY A 24 -11.12 6.81 -34.02
N ILE A 25 -12.06 5.92 -34.35
CA ILE A 25 -11.81 4.47 -34.37
C ILE A 25 -10.78 4.09 -35.44
N CYS A 26 -10.86 4.67 -36.64
CA CYS A 26 -9.88 4.44 -37.69
C CYS A 26 -8.46 4.84 -37.25
N GLY A 27 -8.32 5.98 -36.55
CA GLY A 27 -7.06 6.43 -35.99
C GLY A 27 -6.51 5.45 -34.95
N ILE A 28 -7.35 4.97 -34.02
CA ILE A 28 -6.93 3.97 -33.01
C ILE A 28 -6.55 2.65 -33.67
N ALA A 29 -7.31 2.19 -34.67
CA ALA A 29 -7.02 0.96 -35.40
C ALA A 29 -5.66 1.05 -36.11
N LEU A 30 -5.38 2.18 -36.76
CA LEU A 30 -4.09 2.43 -37.39
C LEU A 30 -2.96 2.49 -36.36
N ALA A 31 -3.19 3.11 -35.19
CA ALA A 31 -2.23 3.10 -34.08
C ALA A 31 -1.94 1.67 -33.58
N ALA A 32 -2.98 0.81 -33.48
CA ALA A 32 -2.82 -0.59 -33.11
C ALA A 32 -2.01 -1.39 -34.16
N LEU A 33 -2.25 -1.15 -35.44
CA LEU A 33 -1.47 -1.76 -36.52
C LEU A 33 0.00 -1.31 -36.48
N LEU A 34 0.27 -0.01 -36.35
CA LEU A 34 1.63 0.51 -36.19
C LEU A 34 2.35 -0.17 -35.01
N MET A 35 1.62 -0.45 -33.92
CA MET A 35 2.19 -1.15 -32.78
C MET A 35 2.54 -2.61 -33.07
N GLN A 36 1.68 -3.31 -33.80
CA GLN A 36 1.91 -4.71 -34.18
C GLN A 36 3.10 -4.88 -35.13
N PHE A 37 3.40 -3.86 -35.96
CA PHE A 37 4.52 -3.87 -36.90
C PHE A 37 5.77 -3.15 -36.39
N ARG A 38 5.79 -2.66 -35.13
CA ARG A 38 6.89 -1.88 -34.56
C ARG A 38 8.24 -2.58 -34.66
N ASP A 39 8.30 -3.86 -34.33
CA ASP A 39 9.56 -4.62 -34.34
C ASP A 39 10.08 -4.84 -35.77
N THR A 40 9.17 -5.05 -36.72
CA THR A 40 9.53 -5.17 -38.15
C THR A 40 10.10 -3.85 -38.69
N ILE A 41 9.53 -2.70 -38.31
CA ILE A 41 10.04 -1.37 -38.69
C ILE A 41 11.43 -1.13 -38.09
N THR A 42 11.66 -1.61 -36.85
CA THR A 42 12.93 -1.43 -36.13
C THR A 42 14.11 -2.06 -36.86
N VAL A 43 13.94 -3.23 -37.46
CA VAL A 43 14.98 -3.92 -38.23
C VAL A 43 15.38 -3.13 -39.49
N ALA A 44 14.45 -2.36 -40.06
CA ALA A 44 14.68 -1.64 -41.29
C ALA A 44 15.31 -0.24 -41.09
N ASN A 45 14.81 0.55 -40.13
CA ASN A 45 15.29 1.93 -39.91
C ASN A 45 14.79 2.52 -38.57
N THR A 46 15.72 2.99 -37.71
CA THR A 46 15.39 3.59 -36.40
C THR A 46 14.65 4.92 -36.50
N ILE A 47 14.95 5.76 -37.49
CA ILE A 47 14.26 7.05 -37.69
C ILE A 47 12.79 6.81 -38.06
N VAL A 48 12.53 5.84 -38.94
CA VAL A 48 11.17 5.48 -39.34
C VAL A 48 10.37 4.94 -38.16
N ARG A 49 11.02 4.15 -37.29
CA ARG A 49 10.41 3.67 -36.04
C ARG A 49 9.98 4.82 -35.14
N ASP A 50 10.88 5.78 -34.90
CA ASP A 50 10.59 6.88 -33.98
C ASP A 50 9.45 7.78 -34.52
N ILE A 51 9.41 8.02 -35.83
CA ILE A 51 8.29 8.70 -36.50
C ILE A 51 7.00 7.89 -36.35
N ALA A 52 7.04 6.58 -36.56
CA ALA A 52 5.88 5.70 -36.41
C ALA A 52 5.35 5.68 -34.97
N ASP A 53 6.24 5.72 -33.97
CA ASP A 53 5.86 5.81 -32.55
C ASP A 53 5.20 7.15 -32.20
N ILE A 54 5.70 8.27 -32.73
CA ILE A 54 5.07 9.58 -32.57
C ILE A 54 3.69 9.60 -33.25
N ALA A 55 3.61 9.13 -34.50
CA ALA A 55 2.37 9.08 -35.26
C ALA A 55 1.32 8.20 -34.55
N ARG A 56 1.72 7.02 -34.05
CA ARG A 56 0.89 6.12 -33.24
C ARG A 56 0.33 6.85 -32.02
N PHE A 57 1.16 7.58 -31.28
CA PHE A 57 0.71 8.28 -30.08
C PHE A 57 -0.30 9.39 -30.38
N VAL A 58 -0.05 10.19 -31.43
CA VAL A 58 -0.97 11.25 -31.89
C VAL A 58 -2.31 10.65 -32.34
N LEU A 59 -2.28 9.58 -33.14
CA LEU A 59 -3.47 8.87 -33.61
C LEU A 59 -4.28 8.27 -32.44
N LEU A 60 -3.60 7.69 -31.46
CA LEU A 60 -4.23 7.13 -30.26
C LEU A 60 -4.94 8.22 -29.45
N LEU A 61 -4.26 9.34 -29.15
CA LEU A 61 -4.84 10.44 -28.37
C LEU A 61 -6.01 11.11 -29.10
N ALA A 62 -5.84 11.45 -30.39
CA ALA A 62 -6.89 12.05 -31.20
C ALA A 62 -8.10 11.12 -31.33
N GLY A 63 -7.85 9.81 -31.48
CA GLY A 63 -8.89 8.81 -31.60
C GLY A 63 -9.68 8.61 -30.31
N ILE A 64 -9.01 8.57 -29.14
CA ILE A 64 -9.65 8.53 -27.83
C ILE A 64 -10.53 9.78 -27.64
N ALA A 65 -10.01 10.97 -27.95
CA ALA A 65 -10.76 12.21 -27.84
C ALA A 65 -12.00 12.24 -28.77
N GLY A 66 -11.84 11.81 -30.03
CA GLY A 66 -12.94 11.73 -31.00
C GLY A 66 -14.04 10.78 -30.56
N ALA A 67 -13.69 9.56 -30.13
CA ALA A 67 -14.64 8.58 -29.61
C ALA A 67 -15.34 9.08 -28.34
N GLY A 68 -14.59 9.68 -27.40
CA GLY A 68 -15.14 10.26 -26.17
C GLY A 68 -16.14 11.38 -26.45
N LEU A 69 -15.79 12.34 -27.31
CA LEU A 69 -16.68 13.44 -27.70
C LEU A 69 -17.94 12.95 -28.42
N ALA A 70 -17.83 11.92 -29.26
CA ALA A 70 -18.99 11.32 -29.93
C ALA A 70 -19.99 10.72 -28.92
N ILE A 71 -19.51 10.04 -27.87
CA ILE A 71 -20.36 9.49 -26.80
C ILE A 71 -21.01 10.61 -26.00
N VAL A 72 -20.26 11.65 -25.61
CA VAL A 72 -20.80 12.79 -24.86
C VAL A 72 -21.94 13.48 -25.61
N ARG A 73 -21.87 13.56 -26.94
CA ARG A 73 -22.95 14.12 -27.76
C ARG A 73 -24.21 13.27 -27.82
N GLN A 74 -24.08 11.94 -27.73
CA GLN A 74 -25.23 11.05 -27.80
C GLN A 74 -25.06 9.84 -26.86
N PRO A 75 -25.11 10.07 -25.53
CA PRO A 75 -24.75 9.07 -24.52
C PRO A 75 -25.78 7.94 -24.38
N ARG A 76 -26.93 8.03 -25.07
CA ARG A 76 -27.99 7.02 -25.09
C ARG A 76 -27.99 6.15 -26.35
N SER A 77 -27.02 6.33 -27.24
CA SER A 77 -26.92 5.49 -28.45
C SER A 77 -26.20 4.19 -28.12
N PRO A 78 -26.88 3.02 -28.11
CA PRO A 78 -26.21 1.75 -27.82
C PRO A 78 -25.14 1.43 -28.88
N PHE A 79 -25.31 1.88 -30.12
CA PHE A 79 -24.32 1.71 -31.18
C PHE A 79 -23.04 2.49 -30.92
N LEU A 80 -23.12 3.76 -30.49
CA LEU A 80 -21.92 4.55 -30.19
C LEU A 80 -21.18 4.01 -28.96
N ILE A 81 -21.90 3.53 -27.96
CA ILE A 81 -21.29 2.87 -26.78
C ILE A 81 -20.66 1.52 -27.19
N GLY A 82 -21.32 0.75 -28.07
CA GLY A 82 -20.75 -0.50 -28.58
C GLY A 82 -19.46 -0.25 -29.39
N LEU A 83 -19.45 0.80 -30.21
CA LEU A 83 -18.26 1.21 -30.95
C LEU A 83 -17.14 1.71 -30.03
N SER A 84 -17.47 2.36 -28.91
CA SER A 84 -16.45 2.76 -27.94
C SER A 84 -15.85 1.57 -27.19
N ALA A 85 -16.58 0.47 -27.04
CA ALA A 85 -16.01 -0.79 -26.55
C ALA A 85 -14.92 -1.33 -27.50
N ILE A 86 -15.19 -1.29 -28.81
CA ILE A 86 -14.20 -1.66 -29.84
C ILE A 86 -13.01 -0.69 -29.80
N ALA A 87 -13.27 0.61 -29.73
CA ALA A 87 -12.23 1.63 -29.61
C ALA A 87 -11.32 1.39 -28.40
N ALA A 88 -11.89 1.14 -27.22
CA ALA A 88 -11.14 0.84 -26.01
C ALA A 88 -10.34 -0.46 -26.14
N LEU A 89 -10.92 -1.51 -26.74
CA LEU A 89 -10.19 -2.75 -26.99
C LEU A 89 -8.98 -2.52 -27.92
N LEU A 90 -9.16 -1.76 -29.00
CA LEU A 90 -8.09 -1.39 -29.92
C LEU A 90 -7.01 -0.53 -29.23
N CYS A 91 -7.40 0.41 -28.34
CA CYS A 91 -6.44 1.16 -27.53
C CYS A 91 -5.53 0.22 -26.71
N SER A 92 -6.07 -0.89 -26.18
CA SER A 92 -5.27 -1.87 -25.45
C SER A 92 -4.23 -2.61 -26.31
N TYR A 93 -4.43 -2.66 -27.63
CA TYR A 93 -3.47 -3.20 -28.60
C TYR A 93 -2.53 -2.13 -29.17
N ALA A 94 -2.95 -0.86 -29.16
CA ALA A 94 -2.10 0.27 -29.56
C ALA A 94 -1.05 0.68 -28.51
N VAL A 95 -1.18 0.19 -27.28
CA VAL A 95 -0.24 0.45 -26.16
C VAL A 95 0.82 -0.65 -26.09
N GLU A 96 2.01 -0.29 -25.59
CA GLU A 96 3.16 -1.19 -25.49
C GLU A 96 2.88 -2.43 -24.65
N PRO A 97 3.26 -3.65 -25.11
CA PRO A 97 2.96 -4.87 -24.38
C PRO A 97 3.47 -4.87 -22.93
N GLY A 98 4.60 -4.20 -22.66
CA GLY A 98 5.16 -4.05 -21.31
C GLY A 98 4.40 -3.07 -20.40
N TRP A 99 3.49 -2.26 -20.94
CA TRP A 99 2.73 -1.24 -20.20
C TRP A 99 1.37 -1.78 -19.76
N ASP A 100 1.36 -2.92 -19.06
CA ASP A 100 0.12 -3.61 -18.67
C ASP A 100 -0.80 -2.74 -17.80
N ALA A 101 -0.21 -1.87 -16.96
CA ALA A 101 -0.95 -0.90 -16.14
C ALA A 101 -1.83 0.07 -16.95
N ILE A 102 -1.52 0.32 -18.23
CA ILE A 102 -2.32 1.16 -19.13
C ILE A 102 -3.23 0.30 -20.01
N ARG A 103 -2.77 -0.88 -20.45
CA ARG A 103 -3.57 -1.80 -21.28
C ARG A 103 -4.77 -2.36 -20.53
N MET A 104 -4.59 -2.74 -19.27
CA MET A 104 -5.62 -3.37 -18.46
C MET A 104 -6.85 -2.45 -18.27
N PRO A 105 -6.71 -1.15 -17.91
CA PRO A 105 -7.83 -0.21 -17.89
C PRO A 105 -8.62 -0.16 -19.20
N PHE A 106 -7.96 -0.14 -20.36
CA PHE A 106 -8.65 -0.12 -21.65
C PHE A 106 -9.47 -1.39 -21.91
N ARG A 107 -8.96 -2.56 -21.54
CA ARG A 107 -9.70 -3.83 -21.65
C ARG A 107 -10.92 -3.84 -20.72
N VAL A 108 -10.76 -3.35 -19.49
CA VAL A 108 -11.86 -3.18 -18.55
C VAL A 108 -12.92 -2.24 -19.12
N LEU A 109 -12.51 -1.07 -19.62
CA LEU A 109 -13.41 -0.10 -20.25
C LEU A 109 -14.12 -0.69 -21.48
N ALA A 110 -13.45 -1.54 -22.26
CA ALA A 110 -14.07 -2.25 -23.37
C ALA A 110 -15.21 -3.16 -22.89
N VAL A 111 -14.98 -3.97 -21.86
CA VAL A 111 -16.01 -4.83 -21.27
C VAL A 111 -17.16 -4.00 -20.69
N VAL A 112 -16.85 -2.95 -19.94
CA VAL A 112 -17.84 -2.04 -19.33
C VAL A 112 -18.69 -1.36 -20.41
N ALA A 113 -18.07 -0.83 -21.46
CA ALA A 113 -18.78 -0.21 -22.58
C ALA A 113 -19.64 -1.23 -23.33
N ALA A 114 -19.16 -2.44 -23.58
CA ALA A 114 -19.94 -3.49 -24.24
C ALA A 114 -21.18 -3.87 -23.41
N MET A 115 -21.01 -4.07 -22.09
CA MET A 115 -22.12 -4.31 -21.17
C MET A 115 -23.09 -3.11 -21.12
N GLY A 116 -22.55 -1.89 -21.10
CA GLY A 116 -23.35 -0.66 -21.14
C GLY A 116 -24.16 -0.51 -22.43
N ALA A 117 -23.59 -0.89 -23.57
CA ALA A 117 -24.27 -0.86 -24.86
C ALA A 117 -25.46 -1.84 -24.88
N VAL A 118 -25.25 -3.07 -24.39
CA VAL A 118 -26.33 -4.05 -24.22
C VAL A 118 -27.40 -3.51 -23.28
N LEU A 119 -27.00 -2.96 -22.13
CA LEU A 119 -27.93 -2.40 -21.15
C LEU A 119 -28.79 -1.28 -21.76
N VAL A 120 -28.17 -0.32 -22.45
CA VAL A 120 -28.88 0.80 -23.08
C VAL A 120 -29.81 0.34 -24.22
N ALA A 121 -29.47 -0.75 -24.91
CA ALA A 121 -30.31 -1.35 -25.95
C ALA A 121 -31.57 -2.04 -25.38
N LEU A 122 -31.56 -2.46 -24.11
CA LEU A 122 -32.71 -3.11 -23.48
C LEU A 122 -33.88 -2.13 -23.23
N PRO A 123 -35.13 -2.62 -23.19
CA PRO A 123 -36.26 -1.83 -22.70
C PRO A 123 -36.04 -1.32 -21.26
N THR A 124 -36.58 -0.15 -20.93
CA THR A 124 -36.39 0.53 -19.63
C THR A 124 -36.71 -0.35 -18.40
N ARG A 125 -37.68 -1.26 -18.51
CA ARG A 125 -38.01 -2.19 -17.41
C ARG A 125 -36.84 -3.11 -17.07
N PHE A 126 -36.20 -3.68 -18.09
CA PHE A 126 -35.04 -4.56 -17.92
C PHE A 126 -33.78 -3.78 -17.53
N GLN A 127 -33.61 -2.55 -18.01
CA GLN A 127 -32.54 -1.65 -17.56
C GLN A 127 -32.59 -1.43 -16.05
N ARG A 128 -33.78 -1.08 -15.54
CA ARG A 128 -34.00 -0.86 -14.11
C ARG A 128 -33.75 -2.13 -13.31
N ALA A 129 -34.26 -3.27 -13.76
CA ALA A 129 -34.04 -4.55 -13.10
C ALA A 129 -32.55 -4.91 -13.01
N ALA A 130 -31.80 -4.79 -14.13
CA ALA A 130 -30.37 -5.06 -14.15
C ALA A 130 -29.59 -4.12 -13.21
N LEU A 131 -29.92 -2.83 -13.20
CA LEU A 131 -29.29 -1.86 -12.31
C LEU A 131 -29.60 -2.17 -10.83
N SER A 132 -30.85 -2.52 -10.50
CA SER A 132 -31.23 -2.94 -9.15
C SER A 132 -30.48 -4.19 -8.71
N VAL A 133 -30.33 -5.20 -9.57
CA VAL A 133 -29.52 -6.40 -9.27
C VAL A 133 -28.06 -6.04 -9.04
N ALA A 134 -27.47 -5.16 -9.86
CA ALA A 134 -26.09 -4.71 -9.67
C ALA A 134 -25.89 -3.96 -8.34
N ILE A 135 -26.85 -3.11 -7.96
CA ILE A 135 -26.84 -2.40 -6.66
C ILE A 135 -26.92 -3.41 -5.51
N VAL A 136 -27.87 -4.36 -5.55
CA VAL A 136 -28.00 -5.39 -4.51
C VAL A 136 -26.75 -6.26 -4.44
N PHE A 137 -26.15 -6.62 -5.57
CA PHE A 137 -24.89 -7.36 -5.62
C PHE A 137 -23.75 -6.57 -4.97
N HIS A 138 -23.60 -5.28 -5.32
CA HIS A 138 -22.55 -4.42 -4.77
C HIS A 138 -22.66 -4.27 -3.24
N PHE A 139 -23.84 -3.88 -2.76
CA PHE A 139 -24.07 -3.70 -1.32
C PHE A 139 -24.11 -5.03 -0.56
N GLY A 140 -24.54 -6.12 -1.19
CA GLY A 140 -24.40 -7.47 -0.66
C GLY A 140 -22.93 -7.86 -0.47
N GLY A 141 -22.06 -7.49 -1.39
CA GLY A 141 -20.62 -7.65 -1.24
C GLY A 141 -20.06 -6.91 -0.03
N ILE A 142 -20.41 -5.63 0.12
CA ILE A 142 -20.01 -4.83 1.29
C ILE A 142 -20.52 -5.45 2.59
N LEU A 143 -21.78 -5.90 2.62
CA LEU A 143 -22.38 -6.56 3.79
C LEU A 143 -21.67 -7.88 4.13
N THR A 144 -21.29 -8.68 3.14
CA THR A 144 -20.51 -9.90 3.37
C THR A 144 -19.13 -9.59 3.93
N ALA A 145 -18.47 -8.51 3.49
CA ALA A 145 -17.20 -8.06 4.05
C ALA A 145 -17.27 -7.92 5.57
N ILE A 146 -18.29 -7.19 6.05
CA ILE A 146 -18.50 -6.87 7.47
C ILE A 146 -18.84 -8.13 8.25
N THR A 147 -19.74 -8.95 7.73
CA THR A 147 -20.23 -10.15 8.43
C THR A 147 -19.21 -11.30 8.45
N THR A 148 -18.11 -11.20 7.70
CA THR A 148 -17.00 -12.17 7.77
C THR A 148 -15.94 -11.88 8.81
N VAL A 149 -16.06 -10.75 9.53
CA VAL A 149 -15.16 -10.45 10.65
C VAL A 149 -15.59 -11.29 11.87
N PRO A 150 -14.69 -12.10 12.45
CA PRO A 150 -14.99 -12.86 13.66
C PRO A 150 -15.36 -11.92 14.84
N PRO A 151 -16.35 -12.27 15.68
CA PRO A 151 -16.69 -11.47 16.85
C PRO A 151 -15.55 -11.44 17.89
N PRO A 152 -15.39 -10.33 18.65
CA PRO A 152 -14.33 -10.19 19.65
C PRO A 152 -14.36 -11.24 20.78
N THR A 153 -15.54 -11.83 21.03
CA THR A 153 -15.77 -12.82 22.10
C THR A 153 -15.26 -14.23 21.78
N GLY A 154 -14.53 -14.42 20.67
CA GLY A 154 -13.85 -15.68 20.36
C GLY A 154 -14.66 -16.70 19.55
N GLY A 155 -15.62 -16.25 18.74
CA GLY A 155 -16.35 -17.09 17.78
C GLY A 155 -15.78 -17.03 16.37
N GLY A 156 -16.01 -18.06 15.55
CA GLY A 156 -15.74 -17.99 14.11
C GLY A 156 -16.76 -17.12 13.36
N ALA A 157 -16.39 -16.57 12.21
CA ALA A 157 -17.33 -15.89 11.34
C ALA A 157 -18.42 -16.86 10.81
N PRO A 158 -19.66 -16.41 10.56
CA PRO A 158 -20.71 -17.26 10.00
C PRO A 158 -20.30 -17.87 8.65
N TRP A 159 -20.48 -19.19 8.50
CA TRP A 159 -19.96 -19.94 7.35
C TRP A 159 -20.47 -19.43 5.98
N LEU A 160 -21.76 -19.11 5.86
CA LEU A 160 -22.35 -18.71 4.58
C LEU A 160 -21.77 -17.36 4.06
N PRO A 161 -21.75 -16.28 4.85
CA PRO A 161 -21.01 -15.07 4.50
C PRO A 161 -19.55 -15.32 4.15
N SER A 162 -18.86 -16.21 4.88
CA SER A 162 -17.46 -16.54 4.57
C SER A 162 -17.28 -17.18 3.20
N GLN A 163 -18.18 -18.08 2.78
CA GLN A 163 -18.11 -18.67 1.43
C GLN A 163 -18.43 -17.66 0.34
N LEU A 164 -19.48 -16.84 0.52
CA LEU A 164 -19.86 -15.80 -0.44
C LEU A 164 -18.76 -14.75 -0.60
N TRP A 165 -18.19 -14.30 0.52
CA TRP A 165 -17.03 -13.41 0.52
C TRP A 165 -15.85 -14.03 -0.23
N ALA A 166 -15.38 -15.20 0.21
CA ALA A 166 -14.14 -15.78 -0.31
C ALA A 166 -14.22 -16.10 -1.81
N ARG A 167 -15.38 -16.57 -2.30
CA ARG A 167 -15.53 -17.10 -3.66
C ARG A 167 -16.16 -16.12 -4.64
N VAL A 168 -17.03 -15.22 -4.20
CA VAL A 168 -17.83 -14.36 -5.08
C VAL A 168 -17.46 -12.89 -4.91
N TYR A 169 -17.58 -12.36 -3.69
CA TYR A 169 -17.49 -10.92 -3.47
C TYR A 169 -16.07 -10.41 -3.33
N ARG A 170 -15.14 -11.19 -2.77
CA ARG A 170 -13.75 -10.75 -2.57
C ARG A 170 -13.05 -10.43 -3.89
N PRO A 171 -13.11 -11.25 -4.95
CA PRO A 171 -12.53 -10.88 -6.24
C PRO A 171 -13.14 -9.61 -6.82
N TYR A 172 -14.47 -9.47 -6.73
CA TYR A 172 -15.18 -8.28 -7.19
C TYR A 172 -14.78 -7.01 -6.42
N LEU A 173 -14.72 -7.07 -5.09
CA LEU A 173 -14.37 -5.93 -4.25
C LEU A 173 -12.88 -5.60 -4.35
N GLN A 174 -12.00 -6.58 -4.51
CA GLN A 174 -10.58 -6.34 -4.82
C GLN A 174 -10.44 -5.60 -6.15
N PHE A 175 -11.18 -6.02 -7.17
CA PHE A 175 -11.22 -5.35 -8.47
C PHE A 175 -11.72 -3.91 -8.37
N MET A 176 -12.76 -3.67 -7.56
CA MET A 176 -13.29 -2.32 -7.30
C MET A 176 -12.43 -1.50 -6.31
N TYR A 177 -11.34 -2.05 -5.80
CA TYR A 177 -10.50 -1.44 -4.76
C TYR A 177 -11.24 -1.14 -3.45
N LEU A 178 -12.25 -1.96 -3.14
CA LEU A 178 -13.10 -1.89 -1.94
C LEU A 178 -12.80 -3.02 -0.93
N SER A 179 -11.65 -3.69 -1.05
CA SER A 179 -11.23 -4.71 -0.09
C SER A 179 -10.38 -4.17 1.06
N ASN A 180 -10.06 -2.87 1.06
CA ASN A 180 -9.27 -2.27 2.13
C ASN A 180 -10.19 -1.98 3.33
N ALA A 181 -9.97 -2.68 4.44
CA ALA A 181 -10.74 -2.53 5.67
C ALA A 181 -10.77 -1.08 6.19
N TYR A 182 -9.71 -0.30 5.91
CA TYR A 182 -9.63 1.12 6.27
C TYR A 182 -10.71 2.00 5.65
N HIS A 183 -11.30 1.61 4.52
CA HIS A 183 -12.31 2.43 3.83
C HIS A 183 -13.72 2.24 4.38
N PHE A 184 -13.99 1.16 5.11
CA PHE A 184 -15.33 0.85 5.58
C PHE A 184 -15.47 0.99 7.10
N TYR A 185 -14.56 0.43 7.89
CA TYR A 185 -14.75 0.27 9.33
C TYR A 185 -13.43 -0.08 10.03
N SER A 186 -12.55 0.88 10.27
CA SER A 186 -11.69 0.76 11.45
C SER A 186 -12.27 1.67 12.54
N PRO A 187 -13.37 1.28 13.23
CA PRO A 187 -13.74 1.93 14.48
C PRO A 187 -12.63 1.75 15.53
N ASP A 188 -11.77 0.74 15.34
CA ASP A 188 -10.56 0.47 16.12
C ASP A 188 -9.41 0.17 15.13
N PRO A 189 -8.78 1.19 14.52
CA PRO A 189 -7.65 0.95 13.65
C PRO A 189 -6.55 0.30 14.50
N GLY A 190 -6.29 -0.98 14.26
CA GLY A 190 -5.20 -1.67 14.96
C GLY A 190 -3.90 -0.87 14.92
N PRO A 191 -3.00 -1.08 15.89
CA PRO A 191 -1.79 -0.28 16.00
C PRO A 191 -0.97 -0.34 14.72
N ALA A 192 -0.45 0.81 14.29
CA ALA A 192 0.32 0.89 13.06
C ALA A 192 1.72 0.31 13.25
N THR A 193 2.27 -0.29 12.22
CA THR A 193 3.63 -0.82 12.20
C THR A 193 4.55 0.10 11.41
N VAL A 194 5.66 0.47 12.03
CA VAL A 194 6.79 1.13 11.34
C VAL A 194 8.07 0.32 11.56
N ILE A 195 9.04 0.50 10.66
CA ILE A 195 10.37 -0.09 10.81
C ILE A 195 11.31 1.00 11.28
N TRP A 196 12.00 0.77 12.40
CA TRP A 196 13.18 1.53 12.77
C TRP A 196 14.40 0.70 12.44
N ALA A 197 15.42 1.33 11.87
CA ALA A 197 16.65 0.65 11.54
C ALA A 197 17.86 1.50 11.93
N ARG A 198 18.85 0.84 12.55
CA ARG A 198 20.17 1.41 12.75
C ARG A 198 21.10 0.82 11.71
N ILE A 199 21.60 1.69 10.84
CA ILE A 199 22.53 1.35 9.77
C ILE A 199 23.93 1.64 10.28
N GLU A 200 24.75 0.61 10.37
CA GLU A 200 26.15 0.69 10.77
C GLU A 200 27.06 0.71 9.56
N TYR A 201 28.06 1.57 9.60
CA TYR A 201 29.07 1.72 8.57
C TYR A 201 30.41 1.10 8.99
N SER A 202 31.31 0.88 8.03
CA SER A 202 32.61 0.26 8.30
C SER A 202 33.56 1.11 9.16
N ASP A 203 33.32 2.41 9.24
CA ASP A 203 34.09 3.38 10.05
C ASP A 203 33.52 3.58 11.47
N ASP A 204 32.63 2.67 11.92
CA ASP A 204 31.87 2.75 13.17
C ASP A 204 30.85 3.90 13.27
N SER A 205 30.72 4.74 12.24
CA SER A 205 29.60 5.69 12.17
C SER A 205 28.27 4.94 12.00
N TYR A 206 27.16 5.61 12.30
CA TYR A 206 25.83 5.03 12.15
C TYR A 206 24.77 6.09 11.87
N ARG A 207 23.63 5.65 11.35
CA ARG A 207 22.42 6.47 11.20
C ARG A 207 21.18 5.68 11.61
N TRP A 208 20.19 6.39 12.16
CA TRP A 208 18.85 5.85 12.35
C TRP A 208 17.96 6.21 11.17
N VAL A 209 17.10 5.27 10.77
CA VAL A 209 16.15 5.43 9.68
C VAL A 209 14.79 4.90 10.12
N ILE A 210 13.72 5.63 9.81
CA ILE A 210 12.34 5.25 10.10
C ILE A 210 11.59 5.05 8.78
N VAL A 211 10.92 3.92 8.59
CA VAL A 211 10.13 3.62 7.40
C VAL A 211 8.73 3.09 7.77
N PRO A 212 7.65 3.79 7.39
CA PRO A 212 7.61 5.11 6.76
C PRO A 212 7.85 6.28 7.75
N ASN A 213 8.73 7.21 7.39
CA ASN A 213 8.78 8.56 7.96
C ASN A 213 7.76 9.50 7.25
N ARG A 214 6.93 10.24 8.00
CA ARG A 214 5.92 11.16 7.44
C ARG A 214 6.56 12.34 6.70
N GLU A 215 7.50 13.03 7.32
CA GLU A 215 8.16 14.21 6.77
C GLU A 215 8.91 13.89 5.47
N GLU A 216 9.57 12.73 5.40
CA GLU A 216 10.35 12.35 4.22
C GLU A 216 9.52 11.72 3.11
N HIS A 217 8.45 10.98 3.44
CA HIS A 217 7.73 10.17 2.45
C HIS A 217 6.38 10.73 2.03
N MET A 218 5.84 11.73 2.73
CA MET A 218 4.57 12.39 2.35
C MET A 218 4.82 13.53 1.34
N LYS A 219 5.46 13.19 0.20
CA LYS A 219 5.85 14.17 -0.83
C LYS A 219 4.80 14.41 -1.91
N ASP A 220 3.91 13.45 -2.13
CA ASP A 220 2.83 13.56 -3.11
C ASP A 220 1.52 14.05 -2.47
N PRO A 221 0.65 14.79 -3.20
CA PRO A 221 -0.58 15.38 -2.65
C PRO A 221 -1.54 14.38 -2.01
N PHE A 222 -1.42 13.10 -2.35
CA PHE A 222 -2.26 12.02 -1.87
C PHE A 222 -1.55 11.12 -0.85
N ALA A 223 -0.32 11.46 -0.45
CA ALA A 223 0.53 10.69 0.45
C ALA A 223 0.70 9.21 0.04
N LEU A 224 0.53 8.87 -1.25
CA LEU A 224 0.59 7.51 -1.77
C LEU A 224 1.93 6.84 -1.46
N THR A 225 3.02 7.60 -1.51
CA THR A 225 4.35 7.10 -1.20
C THR A 225 4.48 6.69 0.27
N TYR A 226 3.93 7.49 1.19
CA TYR A 226 3.86 7.18 2.61
C TYR A 226 3.00 5.93 2.85
N TYR A 227 1.78 5.89 2.31
CA TYR A 227 0.87 4.77 2.51
C TYR A 227 1.38 3.45 1.92
N ARG A 228 2.05 3.49 0.76
CA ARG A 228 2.71 2.29 0.20
C ARG A 228 3.78 1.75 1.14
N ARG A 229 4.60 2.63 1.74
CA ARG A 229 5.63 2.24 2.71
C ARG A 229 5.04 1.78 4.03
N LEU A 230 3.91 2.35 4.46
CA LEU A 230 3.15 1.88 5.61
C LEU A 230 2.65 0.45 5.40
N CYS A 231 1.99 0.16 4.27
CA CYS A 231 1.52 -1.19 3.95
C CYS A 231 2.67 -2.21 3.88
N MET A 232 3.84 -1.80 3.39
CA MET A 232 5.02 -2.67 3.41
C MET A 232 5.52 -2.92 4.84
N ALA A 233 5.49 -1.91 5.74
CA ALA A 233 5.87 -2.11 7.13
C ALA A 233 4.88 -3.06 7.85
N GLU A 234 3.57 -2.95 7.58
CA GLU A 234 2.57 -3.89 8.11
C GLU A 234 2.81 -5.35 7.71
N SER A 235 3.38 -5.59 6.53
CA SER A 235 3.73 -6.96 6.10
C SER A 235 4.76 -7.65 7.02
N THR A 236 5.44 -6.90 7.87
CA THR A 236 6.38 -7.41 8.89
C THR A 236 5.73 -7.73 10.24
N ASN A 237 4.42 -7.49 10.36
CA ASN A 237 3.66 -7.71 11.59
C ASN A 237 2.77 -8.96 11.54
N GLN A 238 3.18 -9.99 10.78
CA GLN A 238 2.52 -11.29 10.80
C GLN A 238 3.26 -12.22 11.76
N LEU A 239 2.60 -12.59 12.86
CA LEU A 239 3.20 -13.30 13.99
C LEU A 239 2.79 -14.78 14.01
N VAL A 240 3.64 -15.62 14.61
CA VAL A 240 3.25 -16.98 14.97
C VAL A 240 2.21 -16.92 16.11
N PRO A 241 1.09 -17.68 16.06
CA PRO A 241 -0.02 -17.54 17.00
C PRO A 241 0.30 -17.74 18.49
N VAL A 242 1.30 -18.56 18.81
CA VAL A 242 1.71 -18.84 20.19
C VAL A 242 3.22 -18.99 20.22
N ASN A 243 3.89 -18.13 20.98
CA ASN A 243 5.31 -18.30 21.32
C ASN A 243 5.41 -18.39 22.85
N ALA A 244 5.56 -19.60 23.37
CA ALA A 244 5.85 -19.78 24.78
C ALA A 244 7.25 -19.23 25.07
N ILE A 245 7.33 -18.24 25.96
CA ILE A 245 8.61 -17.77 26.49
C ILE A 245 9.12 -18.85 27.44
N THR A 246 10.19 -19.54 27.05
CA THR A 246 10.82 -20.53 27.93
C THR A 246 11.60 -19.82 29.04
N PRO A 247 11.77 -20.45 30.23
CA PRO A 247 12.58 -19.88 31.31
C PRO A 247 14.02 -19.57 30.86
N VAL A 248 14.60 -20.42 30.00
CA VAL A 248 15.95 -20.23 29.46
C VAL A 248 16.03 -18.98 28.60
N MET A 249 15.07 -18.75 27.71
CA MET A 249 15.03 -17.54 26.88
C MET A 249 14.90 -16.28 27.75
N ALA A 250 14.01 -16.31 28.74
CA ALA A 250 13.82 -15.19 29.67
C ALA A 250 15.10 -14.89 30.46
N GLN A 251 15.80 -15.94 30.94
CA GLN A 251 17.07 -15.80 31.67
C GLN A 251 18.19 -15.24 30.78
N GLN A 252 18.34 -15.76 29.55
CA GLN A 252 19.34 -15.27 28.58
C GLN A 252 19.12 -13.80 28.25
N ARG A 253 17.87 -13.41 27.98
CA ARG A 253 17.48 -12.02 27.79
C ARG A 253 17.83 -11.20 29.03
N ALA A 254 17.41 -11.61 30.22
CA ALA A 254 17.62 -10.86 31.46
C ALA A 254 19.11 -10.63 31.73
N GLU A 255 19.94 -11.66 31.58
CA GLU A 255 21.39 -11.56 31.75
C GLU A 255 22.03 -10.61 30.72
N ALA A 256 21.64 -10.71 29.45
CA ALA A 256 22.09 -9.78 28.43
C ALA A 256 21.67 -8.35 28.74
N GLY A 257 20.44 -8.16 29.25
CA GLY A 257 19.89 -6.87 29.67
C GLY A 257 20.69 -6.22 30.80
N ARG A 258 20.99 -6.98 31.86
CA ARG A 258 21.82 -6.50 32.99
C ARG A 258 23.17 -5.96 32.54
N ARG A 259 23.79 -6.57 31.53
CA ARG A 259 25.11 -6.13 31.01
C ARG A 259 25.07 -4.77 30.30
N ILE A 260 23.90 -4.34 29.80
CA ILE A 260 23.75 -3.10 29.02
C ILE A 260 22.70 -2.14 29.59
N GLY A 261 22.25 -2.39 30.82
CA GLY A 261 21.27 -1.55 31.51
C GLY A 261 19.85 -1.61 30.93
N ILE A 262 19.45 -2.71 30.30
CA ILE A 262 18.06 -2.93 29.86
C ILE A 262 17.30 -3.71 30.96
N PRO A 263 16.14 -3.20 31.44
CA PRO A 263 15.33 -3.82 32.50
C PRO A 263 14.95 -5.24 32.18
N GLU A 264 14.86 -6.11 33.19
CA GLU A 264 14.52 -7.53 33.02
C GLU A 264 13.07 -7.71 32.53
N PRO A 265 12.70 -8.85 31.91
CA PRO A 265 11.33 -9.06 31.44
C PRO A 265 10.30 -8.96 32.58
N LEU A 266 10.68 -9.41 33.77
CA LEU A 266 9.91 -9.32 35.01
C LEU A 266 9.70 -7.86 35.47
N ASP A 267 10.67 -6.98 35.27
CA ASP A 267 10.52 -5.56 35.58
C ASP A 267 9.51 -4.90 34.62
N ILE A 268 9.57 -5.30 33.35
CA ILE A 268 8.67 -4.82 32.29
C ILE A 268 7.24 -5.35 32.50
N GLU A 269 7.07 -6.55 33.06
CA GLU A 269 5.77 -7.20 33.29
C GLU A 269 4.79 -6.33 34.08
N ARG A 270 5.30 -5.49 34.99
CA ARG A 270 4.50 -4.54 35.78
C ARG A 270 3.77 -3.50 34.92
N ILE A 271 4.26 -3.26 33.71
CA ILE A 271 3.76 -2.23 32.78
C ILE A 271 3.14 -2.90 31.54
N ILE A 272 3.80 -3.94 31.03
CA ILE A 272 3.41 -4.64 29.80
C ILE A 272 3.39 -6.14 30.10
N PRO A 273 2.23 -6.82 30.00
CA PRO A 273 2.12 -8.25 30.29
C PRO A 273 3.19 -9.09 29.57
N THR A 274 3.59 -10.22 30.15
CA THR A 274 4.66 -11.07 29.59
C THR A 274 4.36 -11.57 28.17
N ALA A 275 3.11 -11.95 27.90
CA ALA A 275 2.71 -12.55 26.62
C ALA A 275 3.12 -11.73 25.38
N PRO A 276 2.85 -10.40 25.30
CA PRO A 276 3.27 -9.60 24.16
C PRO A 276 4.77 -9.28 24.10
N GLN A 277 5.59 -9.57 25.11
CA GLN A 277 7.00 -9.12 25.15
C GLN A 277 7.92 -9.86 24.15
N HIS A 278 7.54 -11.04 23.66
CA HIS A 278 8.31 -11.80 22.68
C HIS A 278 7.43 -12.20 21.49
N ARG A 279 7.78 -11.72 20.28
CA ARG A 279 6.91 -11.83 19.09
C ARG A 279 7.66 -12.32 17.85
N VAL A 280 7.72 -13.64 17.70
CA VAL A 280 8.35 -14.30 16.54
C VAL A 280 7.53 -14.04 15.27
N PRO A 281 8.15 -13.53 14.20
CA PRO A 281 7.50 -13.37 12.90
C PRO A 281 7.22 -14.73 12.25
N THR A 282 6.17 -14.80 11.42
CA THR A 282 5.99 -15.90 10.46
C THR A 282 7.10 -15.89 9.40
N ASP A 283 7.26 -16.99 8.65
CA ASP A 283 8.24 -17.08 7.55
C ASP A 283 8.08 -15.96 6.51
N TYR A 284 6.84 -15.63 6.15
CA TYR A 284 6.54 -14.52 5.24
C TYR A 284 7.03 -13.19 5.82
N SER A 285 6.72 -12.91 7.08
CA SER A 285 7.17 -11.69 7.75
C SER A 285 8.70 -11.63 7.87
N ALA A 286 9.35 -12.74 8.20
CA ALA A 286 10.82 -12.83 8.25
C ALA A 286 11.45 -12.55 6.87
N MET A 287 10.86 -13.08 5.79
CA MET A 287 11.26 -12.77 4.41
C MET A 287 11.11 -11.27 4.09
N MET A 288 10.01 -10.65 4.52
CA MET A 288 9.78 -9.21 4.32
C MET A 288 10.81 -8.35 5.10
N ILE A 289 11.11 -8.70 6.35
CA ILE A 289 12.16 -8.04 7.14
C ILE A 289 13.54 -8.17 6.47
N SER A 290 13.88 -9.36 5.97
CA SER A 290 15.09 -9.60 5.19
C SER A 290 15.16 -8.74 3.92
N SER A 291 14.02 -8.56 3.24
CA SER A 291 13.91 -7.67 2.08
C SER A 291 14.13 -6.20 2.45
N TYR A 292 13.57 -5.75 3.59
CA TYR A 292 13.82 -4.42 4.14
C TYR A 292 15.30 -4.19 4.43
N ALA A 293 15.98 -5.15 5.06
CA ALA A 293 17.41 -5.05 5.30
C ALA A 293 18.18 -4.84 3.97
N ARG A 294 17.96 -5.68 2.96
CA ARG A 294 18.58 -5.51 1.62
C ARG A 294 18.26 -4.16 0.97
N PHE A 295 17.05 -3.64 1.16
CA PHE A 295 16.68 -2.31 0.70
C PHE A 295 17.51 -1.23 1.42
N LEU A 296 17.62 -1.31 2.74
CA LEU A 296 18.34 -0.33 3.56
C LEU A 296 19.84 -0.27 3.21
N PHE A 297 20.48 -1.41 2.95
CA PHE A 297 21.86 -1.47 2.46
C PHE A 297 22.08 -0.72 1.14
N ARG A 298 21.06 -0.65 0.28
CA ARG A 298 21.16 0.00 -1.05
C ARG A 298 20.71 1.46 -1.03
N ALA A 299 19.65 1.76 -0.28
CA ALA A 299 18.98 3.05 -0.29
C ALA A 299 19.68 4.11 0.58
N TYR A 300 20.51 3.68 1.53
CA TYR A 300 21.13 4.57 2.51
C TYR A 300 22.65 4.35 2.61
N PRO A 301 23.40 4.53 1.49
CA PRO A 301 24.86 4.49 1.53
C PRO A 301 25.42 5.60 2.43
N HIS A 302 26.67 5.45 2.84
CA HIS A 302 27.40 6.53 3.51
C HIS A 302 27.69 7.66 2.51
N GLU A 303 27.85 8.90 3.01
CA GLU A 303 28.19 10.05 2.15
C GLU A 303 29.54 9.87 1.45
N ASN A 304 30.50 9.25 2.15
CA ASN A 304 31.76 8.77 1.56
C ASN A 304 31.57 7.36 0.96
N PRO A 305 31.67 7.19 -0.38
CA PRO A 305 31.49 5.90 -1.05
C PRO A 305 32.50 4.82 -0.64
N ALA A 306 33.64 5.20 -0.07
CA ALA A 306 34.66 4.27 0.42
C ALA A 306 34.26 3.58 1.74
N VAL A 307 33.21 4.07 2.41
CA VAL A 307 32.70 3.53 3.68
C VAL A 307 31.43 2.73 3.40
N PRO A 308 31.52 1.40 3.17
CA PRO A 308 30.34 0.58 2.95
C PRO A 308 29.48 0.46 4.21
N VAL A 309 28.19 0.18 4.00
CA VAL A 309 27.30 -0.29 5.08
C VAL A 309 27.81 -1.66 5.55
N ARG A 310 28.07 -1.79 6.85
CA ARG A 310 28.55 -3.00 7.52
C ARG A 310 27.40 -3.91 7.94
N ALA A 311 26.43 -3.35 8.65
CA ALA A 311 25.32 -4.10 9.24
C ALA A 311 24.07 -3.22 9.35
N VAL A 312 22.90 -3.85 9.37
CA VAL A 312 21.63 -3.17 9.63
C VAL A 312 20.90 -3.88 10.76
N LYS A 313 20.73 -3.20 11.89
CA LYS A 313 19.87 -3.66 13.00
C LYS A 313 18.44 -3.20 12.72
N VAL A 314 17.49 -4.12 12.68
CA VAL A 314 16.09 -3.83 12.37
C VAL A 314 15.22 -3.99 13.61
N TYR A 315 14.33 -3.03 13.83
CA TYR A 315 13.30 -3.06 14.86
C TYR A 315 11.94 -2.89 14.19
N ARG A 316 11.04 -3.83 14.44
CA ARG A 316 9.63 -3.68 14.09
C ARG A 316 8.95 -2.93 15.23
N VAL A 317 8.38 -1.78 14.95
CA VAL A 317 7.81 -0.92 15.98
C VAL A 317 6.32 -0.84 15.80
N VAL A 318 5.60 -1.28 16.83
CA VAL A 318 4.15 -1.17 16.91
C VAL A 318 3.84 0.16 17.58
N HIS A 319 3.17 1.06 16.87
CA HIS A 319 2.68 2.34 17.36
C HIS A 319 1.25 2.16 17.85
N LEU A 320 1.09 2.12 19.17
CA LEU A 320 -0.22 2.06 19.81
C LEU A 320 -1.00 3.34 19.57
N MET A 321 -2.32 3.19 19.38
CA MET A 321 -3.20 4.34 19.43
C MET A 321 -3.29 4.86 20.87
N VAL A 322 -3.35 6.18 21.00
CA VAL A 322 -3.69 6.80 22.28
C VAL A 322 -5.12 6.40 22.66
N SER A 323 -5.30 5.88 23.88
CA SER A 323 -6.64 5.60 24.40
C SER A 323 -7.37 6.88 24.78
N PRO A 324 -8.72 6.87 24.84
CA PRO A 324 -9.48 8.02 25.32
C PRO A 324 -9.04 8.51 26.70
N GLU A 325 -8.72 7.60 27.62
CA GLU A 325 -8.21 7.93 28.96
C GLU A 325 -6.85 8.65 28.89
N GLN A 326 -5.90 8.09 28.14
CA GLN A 326 -4.59 8.73 27.94
C GLN A 326 -4.71 10.12 27.31
N LEU A 327 -5.62 10.29 26.35
CA LEU A 327 -5.87 11.58 25.70
C LEU A 327 -6.45 12.61 26.67
N VAL A 328 -7.38 12.20 27.55
CA VAL A 328 -7.91 13.06 28.65
C VAL A 328 -6.79 13.49 29.60
N HIS A 329 -5.79 12.63 29.80
CA HIS A 329 -4.58 12.95 30.58
C HIS A 329 -3.50 13.71 29.78
N GLY A 330 -3.81 14.20 28.57
CA GLY A 330 -2.90 15.01 27.76
C GLY A 330 -1.77 14.20 27.11
N THR A 331 -1.92 12.89 26.95
CA THR A 331 -0.97 12.08 26.18
C THR A 331 -1.14 12.39 24.70
N GLU A 332 -0.07 12.83 24.06
CA GLU A 332 -0.07 13.10 22.62
C GLU A 332 -0.10 11.79 21.82
N PRO A 333 -0.76 11.73 20.65
CA PRO A 333 -0.73 10.55 19.79
C PRO A 333 0.68 10.14 19.32
N THR A 334 1.64 11.06 19.38
CA THR A 334 3.05 10.86 19.05
C THR A 334 3.94 10.65 20.26
N ASP A 335 3.37 10.46 21.46
CA ASP A 335 4.13 10.18 22.67
C ASP A 335 5.01 8.93 22.48
N HIS A 336 6.29 9.04 22.86
CA HIS A 336 7.27 7.98 22.61
C HIS A 336 6.94 6.68 23.35
N SER A 337 6.21 6.73 24.47
CA SER A 337 5.78 5.52 25.19
C SER A 337 4.76 4.68 24.43
N LEU A 338 4.13 5.23 23.39
CA LEU A 338 3.20 4.51 22.52
C LEU A 338 3.93 3.64 21.48
N TYR A 339 5.26 3.73 21.37
CA TYR A 339 6.05 2.95 20.43
C TYR A 339 6.66 1.72 21.13
N LEU A 340 6.33 0.54 20.61
CA LEU A 340 6.78 -0.75 21.12
C LEU A 340 7.75 -1.40 20.11
N PRO A 341 9.06 -1.14 20.20
CA PRO A 341 10.03 -1.69 19.25
C PRO A 341 10.43 -3.11 19.65
N TYR A 342 10.28 -4.04 18.71
CA TYR A 342 10.70 -5.43 18.80
C TYR A 342 11.93 -5.63 17.94
N PHE A 343 13.05 -6.03 18.53
CA PHE A 343 14.27 -6.27 17.77
C PHE A 343 14.08 -7.48 16.83
N GLN A 344 14.29 -7.28 15.53
CA GLN A 344 14.12 -8.32 14.51
C GLN A 344 15.43 -8.96 14.07
N GLY A 345 16.55 -8.51 14.65
CA GLY A 345 17.88 -9.01 14.37
C GLY A 345 18.77 -8.00 13.66
N GLU A 346 20.04 -8.40 13.54
CA GLU A 346 21.05 -7.70 12.76
C GLU A 346 21.28 -8.47 11.45
N PHE A 347 21.33 -7.73 10.35
CA PHE A 347 21.36 -8.30 9.01
C PHE A 347 22.62 -7.85 8.26
N ASN A 348 23.15 -8.77 7.45
CA ASN A 348 24.19 -8.47 6.47
C ASN A 348 23.59 -7.97 5.15
N ARG A 349 24.47 -7.69 4.17
CA ARG A 349 24.08 -7.16 2.85
C ARG A 349 23.11 -8.04 2.07
N ASP A 350 23.13 -9.36 2.30
CA ASP A 350 22.24 -10.32 1.65
C ASP A 350 20.87 -10.42 2.36
N GLY A 351 20.70 -9.71 3.48
CA GLY A 351 19.53 -9.79 4.33
C GLY A 351 19.48 -11.08 5.15
N LYS A 352 20.63 -11.72 5.43
CA LYS A 352 20.72 -12.84 6.36
C LYS A 352 21.04 -12.33 7.76
N LEU A 353 20.46 -12.97 8.77
CA LEU A 353 20.78 -12.70 10.18
C LEU A 353 22.25 -12.98 10.45
N THR A 354 22.94 -12.06 11.13
CA THR A 354 24.33 -12.24 11.55
C THR A 354 24.43 -13.06 12.83
N ASN A 355 23.45 -12.95 13.72
CA ASN A 355 23.35 -13.73 14.95
C ASN A 355 21.92 -14.25 15.18
N PRO A 356 21.61 -15.50 14.83
CA PRO A 356 20.29 -16.09 15.08
C PRO A 356 20.03 -16.42 16.56
N ASN A 357 21.07 -16.42 17.39
CA ASN A 357 20.99 -16.72 18.83
C ASN A 357 21.09 -15.44 19.68
N ASP A 358 20.80 -14.28 19.11
CA ASP A 358 20.83 -13.02 19.86
C ASP A 358 19.77 -13.06 20.98
N PRO A 359 20.15 -12.80 22.26
CA PRO A 359 19.22 -12.90 23.39
C PRO A 359 18.10 -11.86 23.34
N PHE A 360 18.21 -10.82 22.51
CA PHE A 360 17.15 -9.83 22.29
C PHE A 360 16.32 -10.11 21.02
N LEU A 361 16.64 -11.16 20.25
CA LEU A 361 15.91 -11.46 19.02
C LEU A 361 14.42 -11.68 19.32
N TYR A 362 13.57 -10.90 18.64
CA TYR A 362 12.11 -10.82 18.78
C TYR A 362 11.57 -10.29 20.10
N TRP A 363 12.43 -9.83 21.01
CA TRP A 363 12.04 -9.23 22.27
C TRP A 363 11.68 -7.75 22.12
N LEU A 364 10.72 -7.33 22.93
CA LEU A 364 10.37 -5.94 23.17
C LEU A 364 11.51 -5.22 23.89
N LEU A 365 11.87 -4.03 23.38
CA LEU A 365 12.80 -3.10 24.00
C LEU A 365 12.03 -1.81 24.32
N PRO A 366 11.30 -1.74 25.44
CA PRO A 366 10.29 -0.73 25.62
C PRO A 366 10.86 0.69 25.65
N ILE A 367 9.99 1.69 25.47
CA ILE A 367 10.29 3.08 25.78
C ILE A 367 9.56 3.41 27.08
N LEU A 368 10.30 3.55 28.16
CA LEU A 368 9.72 3.77 29.49
C LEU A 368 9.74 5.25 29.85
N ARG A 369 8.65 5.70 30.47
CA ARG A 369 8.45 7.08 30.94
C ARG A 369 8.81 7.17 32.42
N PHE A 370 9.73 8.06 32.77
CA PHE A 370 10.15 8.30 34.14
C PHE A 370 9.86 9.76 34.54
N PRO A 371 9.41 10.03 35.78
CA PRO A 371 9.32 11.40 36.28
C PRO A 371 10.69 12.07 36.28
N LYS A 372 10.80 13.30 35.76
CA LYS A 372 12.05 14.06 35.87
C LYS A 372 12.31 14.41 37.33
N ALA A 373 13.56 14.34 37.76
CA ALA A 373 13.98 14.77 39.10
C ALA A 373 13.65 16.25 39.37
N VAL A 374 13.74 17.09 38.33
CA VAL A 374 13.35 18.50 38.35
C VAL A 374 12.41 18.76 37.16
N PRO A 375 11.09 18.66 37.35
CA PRO A 375 10.13 18.87 36.27
C PRO A 375 10.09 20.35 35.86
N THR A 376 10.03 20.62 34.55
CA THR A 376 9.71 21.96 34.04
C THR A 376 8.22 22.07 33.76
N ALA A 377 7.70 23.28 33.57
CA ALA A 377 6.29 23.49 33.25
C ALA A 377 5.84 22.75 31.97
N SER A 378 6.75 22.54 31.01
CA SER A 378 6.47 21.89 29.73
C SER A 378 6.93 20.42 29.67
N GLU A 379 7.82 19.97 30.56
CA GLU A 379 8.38 18.62 30.52
C GLU A 379 8.42 18.00 31.92
N GLN A 380 7.44 17.17 32.22
CA GLN A 380 7.34 16.48 33.50
C GLN A 380 8.07 15.13 33.51
N PHE A 381 8.36 14.58 32.32
CA PHE A 381 8.86 13.22 32.18
C PHE A 381 10.05 13.15 31.22
N GLU A 382 10.91 12.17 31.45
CA GLU A 382 11.95 11.73 30.52
C GLU A 382 11.62 10.34 29.98
N PHE A 383 12.05 10.07 28.75
CA PHE A 383 11.85 8.78 28.11
C PHE A 383 13.19 8.06 27.99
N ILE A 384 13.25 6.81 28.43
CA ILE A 384 14.40 5.94 28.19
C ILE A 384 14.04 4.99 27.06
N ASN A 385 14.67 5.18 25.89
CA ASN A 385 14.50 4.34 24.72
C ASN A 385 15.50 3.18 24.74
N TYR A 386 15.07 2.00 25.23
CA TYR A 386 15.95 0.84 25.31
C TYR A 386 16.34 0.26 23.93
N ALA A 387 15.59 0.58 22.87
CA ALA A 387 15.97 0.21 21.50
C ALA A 387 17.20 1.00 21.02
N GLU A 388 17.30 2.28 21.41
CA GLU A 388 18.49 3.10 21.13
C GLU A 388 19.71 2.64 21.93
N ILE A 389 19.53 2.34 23.23
CA ILE A 389 20.60 1.80 24.09
C ILE A 389 21.13 0.49 23.49
N HIS A 390 20.23 -0.43 23.12
CA HIS A 390 20.59 -1.67 22.44
C HIS A 390 21.29 -1.42 21.09
N GLY A 391 20.75 -0.51 20.29
CA GLY A 391 21.29 -0.16 18.97
C GLY A 391 22.72 0.37 19.05
N ASN A 392 23.01 1.23 20.02
CA ASN A 392 24.30 1.90 20.20
C ASN A 392 25.40 1.00 20.78
N ARG A 393 25.07 -0.23 21.18
CA ARG A 393 26.07 -1.21 21.62
C ARG A 393 27.04 -1.54 20.47
N LYS A 394 28.33 -1.25 20.66
CA LYS A 394 29.40 -1.93 19.92
C LYS A 394 29.35 -3.39 20.32
N GLN A 395 29.09 -4.31 19.38
CA GLN A 395 29.25 -5.74 19.64
C GLN A 395 30.69 -5.93 20.15
N ILE A 396 30.83 -6.23 21.44
CA ILE A 396 32.08 -6.76 21.98
C ILE A 396 32.14 -8.15 21.36
N ARG A 397 32.79 -8.26 20.19
CA ARG A 397 33.09 -9.56 19.60
C ARG A 397 33.86 -10.30 20.69
N SER A 398 33.32 -11.42 21.15
CA SER A 398 34.08 -12.36 21.96
C SER A 398 35.32 -12.68 21.14
N SER A 399 36.46 -12.14 21.58
CA SER A 399 37.76 -12.63 21.16
C SER A 399 37.88 -14.03 21.72
N GLU A 400 37.35 -15.00 21.00
CA GLU A 400 37.81 -16.39 21.04
C GLU A 400 39.03 -16.53 20.15
#